data_AF-A0AA51IUI4-F1
#
_entry.id   AF-A0AA51IUI4-F1
#
_cell.length_a   1.000
_cell.length_b   1.000
_cell.length_c   1.000
_cell.angle_alpha   90.00
_cell.angle_beta   90.00
_cell.angle_gamma   90.00
#
_symmetry.space_group_name_H-M   'P 1'
#
loop_
_entity.id
_entity.type
_entity.pdbx_description
1 polymer ?
#
loop_
_entity_poly.entity_id
_entity_poly.type
_entity_poly.pdbx_seq_one_letter_code
_entity_poly.pdbx_strand_id
1 'polypeptide(L)'
;DNQEGVIVDDKDTVWKCVCTLSGYHTRCIYDVTWCHQTGLLATACGDDIIRIFKEADDSDPNSPTFDLICTKLNAHAQDVNC
;
A
#
# COMPACT_ATOMS: atom_id res chain seq x y z
N ASP A 1 4.03 28.40 -4.71
CA ASP A 1 4.28 27.38 -3.66
C ASP A 1 4.33 26.00 -4.26
N ASN A 2 5.33 25.23 -3.84
CA ASN A 2 5.50 23.81 -4.14
C ASN A 2 5.05 23.04 -2.90
N GLN A 3 3.74 22.86 -2.75
CA GLN A 3 3.15 22.21 -1.57
C GLN A 3 3.69 20.78 -1.36
N GLU A 4 4.14 20.17 -2.45
CA GLU A 4 4.56 18.77 -2.51
C GLU A 4 6.02 18.61 -2.07
N GLY A 5 6.76 19.73 -2.01
CA GLY A 5 8.15 19.80 -1.55
C GLY A 5 9.17 19.15 -2.49
N VAL A 6 8.80 18.88 -3.75
CA VAL A 6 9.69 18.26 -4.74
C VAL A 6 10.10 19.29 -5.77
N ILE A 7 11.40 19.62 -5.84
CA ILE A 7 11.91 20.52 -6.87
C ILE A 7 11.94 19.73 -8.18
N VAL A 8 11.27 20.25 -9.20
CA VAL A 8 11.19 19.64 -10.53
C VAL A 8 11.82 20.62 -11.52
N ASP A 9 12.96 20.26 -12.08
CA ASP A 9 13.54 20.99 -13.21
C ASP A 9 13.01 20.36 -14.51
N ASP A 10 12.41 21.21 -15.34
CA ASP A 10 11.74 20.87 -16.60
C ASP A 10 10.35 20.18 -16.46
N LYS A 11 9.58 20.11 -17.56
CA LYS A 11 8.16 19.70 -17.63
C LYS A 11 7.85 18.24 -17.23
N ASP A 12 8.79 17.53 -16.60
CA ASP A 12 8.66 16.12 -16.29
C ASP A 12 7.91 15.88 -14.97
N THR A 13 7.11 14.82 -14.91
CA THR A 13 6.47 14.40 -13.64
C THR A 13 7.43 13.53 -12.83
N VAL A 14 7.49 13.76 -11.52
CA VAL A 14 8.35 13.00 -10.59
C VAL A 14 7.52 12.21 -9.58
N TRP A 15 8.07 11.09 -9.10
CA TRP A 15 7.45 10.28 -8.05
C TRP A 15 8.06 10.59 -6.68
N LYS A 16 7.22 10.69 -5.66
CA LYS A 16 7.60 10.83 -4.26
C LYS A 16 6.98 9.68 -3.47
N CYS A 17 7.76 9.05 -2.58
CA CYS A 17 7.20 8.15 -1.59
C CYS A 17 6.45 8.99 -0.54
N VAL A 18 5.12 8.91 -0.52
CA VAL A 18 4.26 9.69 0.38
C VAL A 18 3.76 8.90 1.58
N CYS A 19 3.85 7.56 1.55
CA CYS A 19 3.43 6.69 2.64
C CYS A 19 4.24 5.40 2.64
N THR A 20 4.46 4.81 3.82
CA THR A 20 5.11 3.50 3.99
C THR A 20 4.40 2.72 5.08
N LEU A 21 3.79 1.58 4.72
CA LEU A 21 3.08 0.71 5.66
C LEU A 21 4.06 -0.28 6.30
N SER A 22 4.54 0.04 7.51
CA SER A 22 5.55 -0.75 8.21
C SER A 22 4.95 -1.66 9.28
N GLY A 23 5.58 -2.82 9.51
CA GLY A 23 5.26 -3.70 10.64
C GLY A 23 4.07 -4.64 10.45
N TYR A 24 3.44 -4.64 9.28
CA TYR A 24 2.28 -5.49 9.00
C TYR A 24 2.65 -6.91 8.52
N HIS A 25 3.79 -7.08 7.86
CA HIS A 25 4.22 -8.32 7.22
C HIS A 25 5.48 -8.89 7.89
N THR A 26 5.52 -10.20 8.13
CA THR A 26 6.65 -10.85 8.80
C THR A 26 7.64 -11.51 7.82
N ARG A 27 7.25 -11.61 6.54
CA ARG A 27 8.06 -12.11 5.42
C ARG A 27 7.88 -11.21 4.19
N CYS A 28 8.51 -11.57 3.07
CA CYS A 28 8.43 -10.84 1.82
C CYS A 28 6.98 -10.72 1.30
N ILE A 29 6.64 -9.55 0.81
CA ILE A 29 5.42 -9.32 0.00
C ILE A 29 5.79 -9.68 -1.44
N TYR A 30 5.10 -10.63 -2.05
CA TYR A 30 5.35 -11.06 -3.42
C TYR A 30 4.49 -10.34 -4.45
N ASP A 31 3.27 -9.93 -4.06
CA ASP A 31 2.38 -9.18 -4.92
C ASP A 31 1.52 -8.18 -4.15
N VAL A 32 1.09 -7.14 -4.85
CA VAL A 32 0.17 -6.11 -4.38
C VAL A 32 -0.81 -5.74 -5.49
N THR A 33 -2.10 -5.64 -5.17
CA THR A 33 -3.11 -5.20 -6.13
C THR A 33 -3.98 -4.10 -5.54
N TRP A 34 -4.36 -3.14 -6.37
CA TRP A 34 -5.21 -2.01 -6.01
C TRP A 34 -6.51 -2.08 -6.81
N CYS A 35 -7.63 -2.24 -6.12
CA CYS A 35 -8.93 -2.32 -6.74
C CYS A 35 -9.40 -0.94 -7.24
N HIS A 36 -9.54 -0.80 -8.56
CA HIS A 36 -10.01 0.44 -9.21
C HIS A 36 -11.45 0.83 -8.86
N GLN A 37 -12.27 -0.09 -8.35
CA GLN A 37 -13.67 0.18 -7.97
C GLN A 37 -13.81 0.62 -6.51
N THR A 38 -13.00 0.06 -5.61
CA THR A 38 -13.16 0.25 -4.16
C THR A 38 -12.01 0.99 -3.51
N GLY A 39 -10.89 1.20 -4.21
CA GLY A 39 -9.68 1.79 -3.66
C GLY A 39 -8.96 0.89 -2.64
N LEU A 40 -9.39 -0.36 -2.47
CA LEU A 40 -8.75 -1.28 -1.53
C LEU A 40 -7.43 -1.82 -2.09
N LEU A 41 -6.44 -1.92 -1.22
CA LEU A 41 -5.13 -2.50 -1.51
C LEU A 41 -5.02 -3.88 -0.87
N ALA A 42 -4.77 -4.91 -1.66
CA ALA A 42 -4.54 -6.27 -1.17
C ALA A 42 -3.06 -6.64 -1.32
N THR A 43 -2.52 -7.38 -0.35
CA THR A 43 -1.13 -7.87 -0.38
C THR A 43 -1.08 -9.39 -0.26
N ALA A 44 -0.22 -10.02 -1.07
CA ALA A 44 0.13 -11.43 -1.01
C ALA A 44 1.53 -11.56 -0.41
N CYS A 45 1.66 -12.33 0.66
CA CYS A 45 2.87 -12.39 1.46
C CYS A 45 3.32 -13.84 1.69
N GLY A 46 4.64 -14.01 1.83
CA GLY A 46 5.24 -15.28 2.21
C GLY A 46 4.90 -15.72 3.64
N ASP A 47 4.26 -14.91 4.47
CA ASP A 47 3.81 -15.34 5.79
C ASP A 47 2.47 -16.10 5.77
N ASP A 48 2.04 -16.55 4.58
CA ASP A 48 0.80 -17.28 4.29
C ASP A 48 -0.49 -16.45 4.49
N ILE A 49 -0.36 -15.12 4.63
CA ILE A 49 -1.45 -14.22 5.02
C ILE A 49 -1.77 -13.23 3.88
N ILE A 50 -3.06 -13.06 3.59
CA ILE A 50 -3.58 -11.96 2.76
C ILE A 50 -4.05 -10.82 3.67
N ARG A 51 -3.71 -9.58 3.33
CA ARG A 51 -4.14 -8.37 4.05
C ARG A 51 -4.79 -7.37 3.12
N ILE A 52 -5.85 -6.70 3.60
CA ILE A 52 -6.57 -5.66 2.88
C ILE A 52 -6.44 -4.34 3.64
N PHE A 53 -5.96 -3.32 2.94
CA PHE A 53 -5.81 -1.96 3.43
C PHE A 53 -6.82 -1.03 2.75
N LYS A 54 -7.29 -0.03 3.48
CA LYS A 54 -8.14 1.06 2.98
C LYS A 54 -7.50 2.39 3.34
N GLU A 55 -7.43 3.32 2.39
CA GLU A 55 -7.06 4.71 2.67
C GLU A 55 -8.12 5.37 3.57
N ALA A 56 -7.69 6.19 4.53
CA ALA A 56 -8.61 6.92 5.40
C ALA A 56 -9.33 8.00 4.60
N ASP A 57 -10.62 8.21 4.87
CA ASP A 57 -11.47 9.12 4.07
C ASP A 57 -11.03 10.61 4.19
N ASP A 58 -10.25 10.95 5.23
CA ASP A 58 -9.75 12.30 5.55
C ASP A 58 -8.23 12.45 5.38
N SER A 59 -7.56 11.52 4.68
CA SER A 59 -6.10 11.55 4.57
C SER A 59 -5.57 12.67 3.67
N ASP A 60 -4.38 13.18 4.00
CA ASP A 60 -3.65 14.16 3.20
C ASP A 60 -3.09 13.51 1.92
N PRO A 61 -3.37 14.02 0.71
CA PRO A 61 -2.81 13.49 -0.54
C PRO A 61 -1.26 13.44 -0.58
N ASN A 62 -0.58 14.29 0.19
CA ASN A 62 0.89 14.32 0.30
C ASN A 62 1.45 13.44 1.42
N SER A 63 0.58 12.89 2.26
CA SER A 63 0.91 12.03 3.40
C SER A 63 -0.28 11.10 3.71
N PRO A 64 -0.70 10.23 2.76
CA PRO A 64 -1.91 9.45 2.93
C PRO A 64 -1.74 8.41 4.03
N THR A 65 -2.84 8.09 4.70
CA THR A 65 -2.89 7.12 5.79
C THR A 65 -3.76 5.95 5.37
N PHE A 66 -3.31 4.73 5.65
CA PHE A 66 -4.04 3.51 5.34
C PHE A 66 -4.25 2.68 6.59
N ASP A 67 -5.47 2.18 6.75
CA ASP A 67 -5.86 1.28 7.81
C ASP A 67 -5.90 -0.17 7.30
N LEU A 68 -5.39 -1.10 8.10
CA LEU A 68 -5.56 -2.53 7.87
C LEU A 68 -6.99 -2.94 8.28
N ILE A 69 -7.85 -3.20 7.30
CA ILE A 69 -9.26 -3.49 7.54
C ILE A 69 -9.60 -4.98 7.54
N CYS A 70 -8.73 -5.82 6.98
CA CYS A 70 -8.92 -7.28 6.99
C CYS A 70 -7.58 -8.01 6.94
N THR A 71 -7.48 -9.08 7.75
CA THR A 71 -6.35 -10.01 7.75
C THR A 71 -6.88 -11.42 7.63
N LYS A 72 -6.56 -12.10 6.53
CA LYS A 72 -6.85 -13.51 6.36
C LYS A 72 -5.60 -14.33 6.69
N LEU A 73 -5.55 -14.81 7.94
CA LEU A 73 -4.54 -15.76 8.36
C LEU A 73 -4.68 -17.09 7.61
N ASN A 74 -3.55 -17.74 7.33
CA ASN A 74 -3.46 -19.02 6.63
C ASN A 74 -4.34 -19.00 5.37
N ALA A 75 -4.21 -17.94 4.57
CA ALA A 75 -4.90 -17.83 3.30
C ALA A 75 -4.50 -18.98 2.36
N HIS A 76 -3.25 -19.42 2.47
CA HIS A 76 -2.70 -20.61 1.86
C HIS A 76 -1.98 -21.49 2.89
N ALA A 77 -1.64 -22.72 2.51
CA ALA A 77 -0.81 -23.62 3.32
C ALA A 77 0.70 -23.34 3.20
N GLN A 78 1.06 -22.40 2.32
CA GLN A 78 2.41 -21.94 1.99
C GLN A 78 2.30 -20.48 1.50
N ASP A 79 3.43 -19.90 1.10
CA ASP A 79 3.57 -18.56 0.54
C ASP A 79 2.43 -18.20 -0.44
N VAL A 80 1.81 -17.02 -0.23
CA VAL A 80 0.83 -16.46 -1.16
C VAL A 80 1.58 -15.70 -2.25
N ASN A 81 1.53 -16.19 -3.49
CA ASN A 81 2.35 -15.66 -4.58
C ASN A 81 1.66 -14.58 -5.42
N CYS A 82 0.32 -14.60 -5.51
CA CYS A 82 -0.51 -13.65 -6.27
C CYS A 82 -1.97 -13.65 -5.76
#